data_AF-A0A814I9W8-F1
#
_entry.id   AF-A0A814I9W8-F1
#
_cell.length_a   1.000
_cell.length_b   1.000
_cell.length_c   1.000
_cell.angle_alpha   90.00
_cell.angle_beta   90.00
_cell.angle_gamma   90.00
#
_symmetry.space_group_name_H-M   'P 1'
#
loop_
_entity.id
_entity.type
_entity.pdbx_description
1 polymer ?
#
loop_
_entity_poly.entity_id
_entity_poly.type
_entity_poly.pdbx_seq_one_letter_code
_entity_poly.pdbx_strand_id
1 'polypeptide(L)'
;MEYAAAKELNKNVHFIPKSSTENALSFLRSPFGQILKNRNTFRIVTDMHRSNEQSPNNAGSRLIKGLRQLGFQNSCFVFTMQRGICNEILKNELNDQEHQNVMVSTDTNDLRNDLVTLLDQDIDFSKSITSRQVLSEIPQTNTPVFTIPTRTISGTEFGNSIMNVGPTQTREDLIFAQFQAGNIPDFMRNAIPITVTAGNDTLIYWVLPDVLCIGTDKDYLRTPMNPLTAKKVADLYSAILPTRKMAHQVWQAATIKLNPNPNGAPYDATMMSTERMIFHNNKIQAALTNKIPGELISGHKKDVVISVGLLTKPQNVAIVGWWYPSGQMIQPLNYASHDRFYKDYSHGIRLINRMVTINGQWYDIYDVLQHKTFASLISDEGSFNATQMYT
;
A
#
# COMPACT_ATOMS: atom_id res chain seq x y z
N MET A 1 0.93 -19.56 12.49
CA MET A 1 1.19 -20.07 13.86
C MET A 1 1.29 -18.95 14.89
N GLU A 2 1.88 -17.80 14.56
CA GLU A 2 2.03 -16.63 15.45
C GLU A 2 0.70 -16.04 15.99
N TYR A 3 -0.39 -16.13 15.20
CA TYR A 3 -1.72 -15.67 15.59
C TYR A 3 -2.29 -16.40 16.83
N ALA A 4 -1.87 -17.65 17.08
CA ALA A 4 -2.37 -18.44 18.20
C ALA A 4 -1.73 -18.03 19.54
N ALA A 5 -0.43 -17.69 19.54
CA ALA A 5 0.31 -17.33 20.75
C ALA A 5 -0.13 -15.98 21.35
N ALA A 6 -0.51 -15.02 20.50
CA ALA A 6 -0.99 -13.71 20.97
C ALA A 6 -2.43 -13.74 21.51
N LYS A 7 -3.28 -14.65 21.00
CA LYS A 7 -4.69 -14.75 21.41
C LYS A 7 -4.86 -15.26 22.84
N GLU A 8 -3.90 -16.04 23.35
CA GLU A 8 -3.89 -16.55 24.73
C GLU A 8 -3.44 -15.52 25.78
N LEU A 9 -2.80 -14.41 25.38
CA LEU A 9 -2.21 -13.46 26.32
C LEU A 9 -3.17 -12.36 26.81
N ASN A 10 -4.32 -12.15 26.15
CA ASN A 10 -5.27 -11.08 26.49
C ASN A 10 -4.62 -9.68 26.54
N LYS A 11 -3.60 -9.43 25.68
CA LYS A 11 -2.84 -8.16 25.62
C LYS A 11 -2.88 -7.55 24.21
N ASN A 12 -2.84 -6.21 24.12
CA ASN A 12 -2.90 -5.44 22.87
C ASN A 12 -1.59 -5.52 22.06
N VAL A 13 -1.31 -6.69 21.46
CA VAL A 13 -0.19 -6.86 20.51
C VAL A 13 -0.73 -6.64 19.09
N HIS A 14 -0.18 -5.63 18.39
CA HIS A 14 -0.54 -5.34 17.01
C HIS A 14 0.50 -5.91 16.04
N PHE A 15 0.05 -6.75 15.11
CA PHE A 15 0.89 -7.35 14.08
C PHE A 15 0.88 -6.52 12.81
N ILE A 16 2.07 -6.28 12.24
CA ILE A 16 2.23 -5.58 10.96
C ILE A 16 2.90 -6.55 9.98
N PRO A 17 2.14 -7.49 9.39
CA PRO A 17 2.71 -8.53 8.56
C PRO A 17 3.23 -7.96 7.23
N LYS A 18 4.37 -8.46 6.78
CA LYS A 18 5.00 -8.11 5.50
C LYS A 18 5.45 -9.38 4.80
N SER A 19 5.09 -9.50 3.52
CA SER A 19 5.25 -10.74 2.75
C SER A 19 6.68 -10.99 2.25
N SER A 20 7.57 -9.98 2.31
CA SER A 20 8.95 -10.09 1.85
C SER A 20 9.85 -9.08 2.56
N THR A 21 11.17 -9.28 2.46
CA THR A 21 12.20 -8.31 2.90
C THR A 21 11.95 -6.93 2.32
N GLU A 22 11.68 -6.85 1.02
CA GLU A 22 11.47 -5.59 0.32
C GLU A 22 10.24 -4.83 0.84
N ASN A 23 9.12 -5.54 1.04
CA ASN A 23 7.90 -4.94 1.59
C ASN A 23 8.09 -4.49 3.04
N ALA A 24 8.86 -5.24 3.83
CA ALA A 24 9.21 -4.86 5.20
C ALA A 24 10.08 -3.59 5.23
N LEU A 25 11.13 -3.52 4.40
CA LEU A 25 11.99 -2.35 4.33
C LEU A 25 11.26 -1.12 3.76
N SER A 26 10.38 -1.30 2.77
CA SER A 26 9.50 -0.24 2.25
C SER A 26 8.64 0.35 3.37
N PHE A 27 7.99 -0.52 4.16
CA PHE A 27 7.24 -0.10 5.34
C PHE A 27 8.11 0.65 6.36
N LEU A 28 9.30 0.14 6.68
CA LEU A 28 10.18 0.77 7.66
C LEU A 28 10.72 2.12 7.20
N ARG A 29 10.84 2.36 5.90
CA ARG A 29 11.17 3.68 5.34
C ARG A 29 10.02 4.68 5.40
N SER A 30 8.77 4.21 5.44
CA SER A 30 7.60 5.08 5.55
C SER A 30 7.62 5.88 6.87
N PRO A 31 6.95 7.05 6.95
CA PRO A 31 6.89 7.80 8.20
C PRO A 31 6.39 7.00 9.40
N PHE A 32 5.43 6.09 9.20
CA PHE A 32 4.96 5.22 10.28
C PHE A 32 6.03 4.23 10.72
N GLY A 33 6.71 3.59 9.77
CA GLY A 33 7.86 2.74 10.07
C GLY A 33 8.93 3.49 10.86
N GLN A 34 9.26 4.71 10.43
CA GLN A 34 10.22 5.58 11.11
C GLN A 34 9.76 6.00 12.51
N ILE A 35 8.46 6.16 12.77
CA ILE A 35 7.93 6.43 14.11
C ILE A 35 8.24 5.27 15.07
N LEU A 36 8.23 4.03 14.58
CA LEU A 36 8.51 2.83 15.37
C LEU A 36 10.02 2.61 15.63
N LYS A 37 10.87 3.36 14.94
CA LYS A 37 12.32 3.27 15.03
C LYS A 37 12.77 3.46 16.47
N ASN A 38 13.51 2.47 16.96
CA ASN A 38 14.11 2.42 18.29
C ASN A 38 13.11 2.47 19.46
N ARG A 39 11.80 2.34 19.20
CA ARG A 39 10.81 2.16 20.26
C ARG A 39 11.00 0.82 20.94
N ASN A 40 11.09 0.84 22.26
CA ASN A 40 11.21 -0.36 23.10
C ASN A 40 9.99 -1.30 22.99
N THR A 41 8.84 -0.81 22.52
CA THR A 41 7.61 -1.59 22.29
C THR A 41 7.52 -2.20 20.89
N PHE A 42 8.43 -1.86 19.97
CA PHE A 42 8.43 -2.41 18.61
C PHE A 42 9.50 -3.50 18.46
N ARG A 43 9.10 -4.65 17.92
CA ARG A 43 9.93 -5.83 17.65
C ARG A 43 9.82 -6.21 16.19
N ILE A 44 10.91 -6.66 15.60
CA ILE A 44 10.90 -7.28 14.27
C ILE A 44 11.05 -8.78 14.44
N VAL A 45 10.15 -9.53 13.81
CA VAL A 45 10.19 -10.99 13.76
C VAL A 45 10.37 -11.40 12.30
N THR A 46 11.29 -12.32 12.03
CA THR A 46 11.56 -12.81 10.68
C THR A 46 11.99 -14.26 10.69
N ASP A 47 11.63 -15.00 9.66
CA ASP A 47 12.28 -16.28 9.36
C ASP A 47 13.63 -16.04 8.67
N MET A 48 14.63 -16.87 8.99
CA MET A 48 15.89 -16.89 8.27
C MET A 48 15.68 -17.36 6.81
N HIS A 49 14.89 -18.43 6.63
CA HIS A 49 14.56 -18.97 5.32
C HIS A 49 13.17 -18.53 4.86
N ARG A 50 13.06 -17.93 3.66
CA ARG A 50 11.78 -17.57 3.02
C ARG A 50 11.78 -17.96 1.54
N SER A 51 11.02 -19.00 1.19
CA SER A 51 11.02 -19.62 -0.14
C SER A 51 10.53 -18.71 -1.28
N ASN A 52 9.78 -17.67 -0.94
CA ASN A 52 9.24 -16.70 -1.90
C ASN A 52 10.23 -15.57 -2.27
N GLU A 53 11.46 -15.59 -1.75
CA GLU A 53 12.49 -14.60 -2.06
C GLU A 53 13.62 -15.17 -2.94
N GLN A 54 14.25 -14.33 -3.77
CA GLN A 54 15.32 -14.72 -4.69
C GLN A 54 16.52 -15.39 -3.99
N SER A 55 16.88 -14.90 -2.80
CA SER A 55 17.88 -15.52 -1.93
C SER A 55 17.17 -16.04 -0.68
N PRO A 56 16.60 -17.26 -0.75
CA PRO A 56 15.64 -17.70 0.26
C PRO A 56 16.33 -18.00 1.59
N ASN A 57 17.56 -18.50 1.59
CA ASN A 57 18.25 -19.01 2.79
C ASN A 57 18.79 -17.92 3.72
N ASN A 58 18.90 -16.67 3.25
CA ASN A 58 19.44 -15.54 4.00
C ASN A 58 18.44 -14.38 4.07
N ALA A 59 17.15 -14.68 3.95
CA ALA A 59 16.13 -13.63 3.93
C ALA A 59 16.09 -12.86 5.26
N GLY A 60 16.25 -13.54 6.39
CA GLY A 60 16.27 -12.90 7.71
C GLY A 60 17.44 -11.94 7.89
N SER A 61 18.66 -12.35 7.52
CA SER A 61 19.87 -11.51 7.60
C SER A 61 19.78 -10.30 6.66
N ARG A 62 19.29 -10.46 5.43
CA ARG A 62 19.07 -9.35 4.50
C ARG A 62 18.10 -8.31 5.05
N LEU A 63 17.02 -8.75 5.70
CA LEU A 63 16.10 -7.83 6.38
C LEU A 63 16.79 -7.07 7.50
N ILE A 64 17.53 -7.77 8.39
CA ILE A 64 18.26 -7.13 9.49
C ILE A 64 19.26 -6.10 8.95
N LYS A 65 20.05 -6.47 7.94
CA LYS A 65 21.01 -5.56 7.30
C LYS A 65 20.34 -4.29 6.79
N GLY A 66 19.26 -4.44 6.03
CA GLY A 66 18.50 -3.29 5.54
C GLY A 66 17.91 -2.44 6.67
N LEU A 67 17.44 -3.07 7.74
CA LEU A 67 16.88 -2.40 8.92
C LEU A 67 17.92 -1.53 9.63
N ARG A 68 19.13 -2.06 9.79
CA ARG A 68 20.28 -1.38 10.40
C ARG A 68 20.78 -0.23 9.52
N GLN A 69 20.80 -0.40 8.20
CA GLN A 69 21.07 0.68 7.24
C GLN A 69 20.05 1.82 7.33
N LEU A 70 18.79 1.52 7.68
CA LEU A 70 17.77 2.53 7.97
C LEU A 70 17.91 3.14 9.37
N GLY A 71 18.89 2.72 10.17
CA GLY A 71 19.22 3.22 11.51
C GLY A 71 18.35 2.66 12.63
N PHE A 72 17.57 1.60 12.39
CA PHE A 72 16.81 0.93 13.43
C PHE A 72 17.74 0.06 14.27
N GLN A 73 17.60 0.13 15.59
CA GLN A 73 18.30 -0.64 16.61
C GLN A 73 17.35 -1.53 17.43
N ASN A 74 16.07 -1.59 17.02
CA ASN A 74 15.06 -2.45 17.64
C ASN A 74 15.52 -3.92 17.67
N SER A 75 15.01 -4.64 18.67
CA SER A 75 15.28 -6.08 18.80
C SER A 75 14.66 -6.86 17.65
N CYS A 76 15.46 -7.76 17.09
CA CYS A 76 15.11 -8.62 15.97
C CYS A 76 15.11 -10.08 16.44
N PHE A 77 14.01 -10.78 16.24
CA PHE A 77 13.88 -12.21 16.44
C PHE A 77 13.96 -12.93 15.10
N VAL A 78 14.93 -13.84 14.98
CA VAL A 78 15.14 -14.66 13.80
C VAL A 78 14.77 -16.09 14.09
N PHE A 79 13.70 -16.57 13.45
CA PHE A 79 13.30 -17.97 13.53
C PHE A 79 14.03 -18.83 12.50
N THR A 80 14.45 -20.00 12.94
CA THR A 80 15.15 -20.99 12.09
C THR A 80 14.92 -22.40 12.64
N MET A 81 15.01 -23.41 11.77
CA MET A 81 15.09 -24.81 12.19
C MET A 81 16.53 -25.24 12.50
N GLN A 82 17.54 -24.50 12.02
CA GLN A 82 18.95 -24.85 12.12
C GLN A 82 19.75 -23.68 12.68
N ARG A 83 19.89 -23.63 14.01
CA ARG A 83 20.55 -22.54 14.74
C ARG A 83 22.01 -22.33 14.30
N GLY A 84 22.77 -23.42 14.09
CA GLY A 84 24.17 -23.35 13.66
C GLY A 84 24.34 -22.63 12.33
N ILE A 85 23.62 -23.08 11.30
CA ILE A 85 23.63 -22.46 9.97
C ILE A 85 23.18 -21.00 10.03
N CYS A 86 22.12 -20.71 10.79
CA CYS A 86 21.62 -19.34 10.97
C CYS A 86 22.71 -18.40 11.54
N ASN A 87 23.42 -18.84 12.59
CA ASN A 87 24.49 -18.07 13.20
C ASN A 87 25.67 -17.85 12.24
N GLU A 88 26.03 -18.86 11.44
CA GLU A 88 27.07 -18.72 10.41
C GLU A 88 26.67 -17.69 9.35
N ILE A 89 25.42 -17.73 8.86
CA ILE A 89 24.90 -16.75 7.90
C ILE A 89 24.94 -15.34 8.51
N LEU A 90 24.41 -15.16 9.73
CA LEU A 90 24.41 -13.85 10.39
C LEU A 90 25.82 -13.30 10.58
N LYS A 91 26.77 -14.14 11.00
CA LYS A 91 28.18 -13.76 11.17
C LYS A 91 28.86 -13.37 9.85
N ASN A 92 28.52 -14.04 8.76
CA ASN A 92 29.10 -13.76 7.44
C ASN A 92 28.49 -12.52 6.77
N GLU A 93 27.22 -12.22 7.05
CA GLU A 93 26.49 -11.17 6.33
C GLU A 93 26.37 -9.84 7.09
N LEU A 94 26.44 -9.88 8.42
CA LEU A 94 26.29 -8.73 9.31
C LEU A 94 27.62 -8.38 9.96
N ASN A 95 27.91 -7.08 10.08
CA ASN A 95 29.00 -6.62 10.94
C ASN A 95 28.56 -6.58 12.43
N ASP A 96 29.51 -6.32 13.33
CA ASP A 96 29.27 -6.33 14.78
C ASP A 96 28.16 -5.36 15.21
N GLN A 97 28.01 -4.20 14.57
CA GLN A 97 26.94 -3.24 14.86
C GLN A 97 25.59 -3.75 14.35
N GLU A 98 25.56 -4.34 13.15
CA GLU A 98 24.34 -4.87 12.55
C GLU A 98 23.78 -6.06 13.35
N HIS A 99 24.68 -6.85 13.95
CA HIS A 99 24.33 -8.02 14.77
C HIS A 99 23.79 -7.67 16.16
N GLN A 100 23.87 -6.41 16.60
CA GLN A 100 23.33 -5.99 17.91
C GLN A 100 21.82 -6.22 17.98
N ASN A 101 21.33 -6.61 19.16
CA ASN A 101 19.92 -6.87 19.46
C ASN A 101 19.27 -7.92 18.54
N VAL A 102 20.05 -8.85 17.97
CA VAL A 102 19.56 -9.99 17.20
C VAL A 102 19.52 -11.23 18.09
N MET A 103 18.34 -11.84 18.17
CA MET A 103 18.10 -13.10 18.88
C MET A 103 17.70 -14.18 17.88
N VAL A 104 18.39 -15.32 17.92
CA VAL A 104 18.07 -16.48 17.09
C VAL A 104 17.29 -17.48 17.93
N SER A 105 16.13 -17.88 17.44
CA SER A 105 15.28 -18.86 18.10
C SER A 105 14.91 -20.02 17.16
N THR A 106 14.76 -21.17 17.77
CA THR A 106 14.25 -22.41 17.17
C THR A 106 12.91 -22.82 17.78
N ASP A 107 12.40 -22.06 18.77
CA ASP A 107 11.18 -22.35 19.51
C ASP A 107 10.31 -21.10 19.62
N THR A 108 9.07 -21.21 19.16
CA THR A 108 8.05 -20.16 19.27
C THR A 108 7.81 -19.66 20.71
N ASN A 109 8.11 -20.45 21.74
CA ASN A 109 8.00 -20.05 23.13
C ASN A 109 8.99 -18.95 23.53
N ASP A 110 10.14 -18.83 22.86
CA ASP A 110 11.15 -17.80 23.17
C ASP A 110 10.60 -16.39 22.92
N LEU A 111 9.84 -16.21 21.82
CA LEU A 111 9.17 -14.94 21.53
C LEU A 111 8.12 -14.62 22.59
N ARG A 112 7.42 -15.64 23.09
CA ARG A 112 6.42 -15.48 24.15
C ARG A 112 7.08 -14.97 25.44
N ASN A 113 8.20 -15.56 25.82
CA ASN A 113 8.94 -15.19 27.03
C ASN A 113 9.53 -13.78 26.93
N ASP A 114 10.06 -13.38 25.77
CA ASP A 114 10.53 -12.00 25.54
C ASP A 114 9.40 -10.98 25.69
N LEU A 115 8.24 -11.27 25.07
CA LEU A 115 7.07 -10.41 25.18
C LEU A 115 6.55 -10.30 26.62
N VAL A 116 6.67 -11.36 27.43
CA VAL A 116 6.30 -11.34 28.85
C VAL A 116 7.30 -10.52 29.68
N THR A 117 8.59 -10.69 29.45
CA THR A 117 9.67 -10.02 30.22
C THR A 117 9.61 -8.49 30.10
N LEU A 118 9.16 -7.97 28.95
CA LEU A 118 8.94 -6.53 28.73
C LEU A 118 7.78 -5.94 29.51
N LEU A 119 6.87 -6.78 29.97
CA LEU A 119 5.63 -6.38 30.64
C LEU A 119 5.71 -6.54 32.16
N ASP A 120 6.71 -7.30 32.65
CA ASP A 120 6.99 -7.53 34.07
C ASP A 120 8.10 -6.59 34.62
N GLN A 121 8.74 -5.77 33.78
CA GLN A 121 9.52 -4.63 34.28
C GLN A 121 8.54 -3.62 34.87
N ASP A 122 8.62 -3.37 36.18
CA ASP A 122 7.76 -2.47 36.96
C ASP A 122 7.41 -1.15 36.24
N ILE A 123 6.32 -1.20 35.47
CA ILE A 123 5.59 -0.03 35.03
C ILE A 123 4.53 0.17 36.11
N ASP A 124 4.61 1.27 36.85
CA ASP A 124 3.60 1.71 37.80
C ASP A 124 2.21 1.74 37.14
N PHE A 125 1.44 0.67 37.31
CA PHE A 125 0.09 0.53 36.75
C PHE A 125 -0.96 1.42 37.44
N SER A 126 -0.61 2.12 38.54
CA SER A 126 -1.45 3.19 39.09
C SER A 126 -1.39 4.47 38.26
N LYS A 127 -0.39 4.60 37.40
CA LYS A 127 -0.39 5.44 36.20
C LYS A 127 -0.59 4.54 35.00
N SER A 128 -1.81 4.02 34.83
CA SER A 128 -2.16 3.30 33.61
C SER A 128 -2.01 4.23 32.40
N ILE A 129 -0.85 4.20 31.76
CA ILE A 129 -0.62 4.76 30.43
C ILE A 129 -1.41 3.86 29.47
N THR A 130 -2.71 4.15 29.39
CA THR A 130 -3.56 3.63 28.33
C THR A 130 -2.98 4.08 26.99
N SER A 131 -3.29 3.35 25.92
CA SER A 131 -2.94 3.67 24.52
C SER A 131 -3.19 5.14 24.10
N ARG A 132 -3.95 5.90 24.91
CA ARG A 132 -4.15 7.36 24.87
C ARG A 132 -2.88 8.23 24.98
N GLN A 133 -1.83 7.83 25.71
CA GLN A 133 -0.73 8.76 26.05
C GLN A 133 0.54 8.62 25.19
N VAL A 134 0.79 7.46 24.56
CA VAL A 134 1.97 7.27 23.69
C VAL A 134 1.78 7.89 22.30
N LEU A 135 0.55 8.33 21.97
CA LEU A 135 0.17 8.90 20.67
C LEU A 135 -0.13 10.42 20.74
N SER A 136 -0.17 11.03 21.93
CA SER A 136 -0.36 12.48 22.10
C SER A 136 0.90 13.31 21.88
N GLU A 137 2.07 12.66 21.72
CA GLU A 137 3.35 13.32 21.42
C GLU A 137 3.64 13.42 19.91
N ILE A 138 2.71 13.01 19.05
CA ILE A 138 2.82 13.19 17.60
C ILE A 138 2.65 14.68 17.31
N PRO A 139 3.66 15.39 16.76
CA PRO A 139 3.41 16.69 16.16
C PRO A 139 2.33 16.50 15.08
N GLN A 140 1.22 17.22 15.18
CA GLN A 140 0.03 17.13 14.31
C GLN A 140 0.31 17.45 12.82
N THR A 141 1.57 17.50 12.40
CA THR A 141 2.03 18.09 11.13
C THR A 141 2.66 17.09 10.16
N ASN A 142 2.84 15.80 10.51
CA ASN A 142 3.54 14.88 9.62
C ASN A 142 2.57 14.05 8.76
N THR A 143 2.29 14.57 7.56
CA THR A 143 1.65 13.84 6.46
C THR A 143 2.42 12.55 6.13
N PRO A 144 1.78 11.37 6.02
CA PRO A 144 2.44 10.16 5.53
C PRO A 144 2.99 10.35 4.11
N VAL A 145 4.24 9.93 3.89
CA VAL A 145 4.96 10.03 2.61
C VAL A 145 5.10 8.62 2.04
N PHE A 146 4.78 8.45 0.75
CA PHE A 146 5.05 7.20 0.05
C PHE A 146 6.56 7.07 -0.19
N THR A 147 7.20 6.01 0.34
CA THR A 147 8.64 5.80 0.13
C THR A 147 8.88 5.05 -1.18
N ILE A 148 9.52 5.71 -2.14
CA ILE A 148 9.68 5.18 -3.49
C ILE A 148 11.15 5.42 -3.98
N PRO A 149 11.86 4.48 -4.64
CA PRO A 149 13.27 4.68 -5.07
C PRO A 149 13.52 5.78 -6.13
N THR A 150 14.81 6.05 -6.45
CA THR A 150 15.29 7.12 -7.35
C THR A 150 15.20 6.77 -8.85
N ARG A 151 14.98 7.81 -9.67
CA ARG A 151 14.42 7.77 -11.04
C ARG A 151 15.43 7.57 -12.16
N THR A 152 15.03 6.88 -13.24
CA THR A 152 15.85 6.79 -14.48
C THR A 152 15.07 6.93 -15.79
N ILE A 153 13.74 6.79 -15.82
CA ILE A 153 12.95 6.73 -17.06
C ILE A 153 11.85 7.80 -17.14
N SER A 154 11.59 8.34 -18.33
CA SER A 154 10.43 9.21 -18.61
C SER A 154 9.16 8.41 -18.95
N GLY A 155 7.99 9.04 -18.85
CA GLY A 155 6.72 8.42 -19.24
C GLY A 155 6.69 8.04 -20.72
N THR A 156 7.16 8.93 -21.59
CA THR A 156 7.28 8.68 -23.05
C THR A 156 8.23 7.51 -23.34
N GLU A 157 9.42 7.50 -22.74
CA GLU A 157 10.39 6.41 -22.92
C GLU A 157 9.84 5.07 -22.46
N PHE A 158 9.18 5.04 -21.29
CA PHE A 158 8.52 3.82 -20.82
C PHE A 158 7.44 3.37 -21.80
N GLY A 159 6.53 4.26 -22.21
CA GLY A 159 5.48 3.95 -23.17
C GLY A 159 5.99 3.36 -24.49
N ASN A 160 7.09 3.92 -25.01
CA ASN A 160 7.74 3.40 -26.22
C ASN A 160 8.34 2.00 -26.00
N SER A 161 8.94 1.74 -24.84
CA SER A 161 9.55 0.43 -24.55
C SER A 161 8.53 -0.72 -24.48
N ILE A 162 7.26 -0.42 -24.15
CA ILE A 162 6.17 -1.41 -24.07
C ILE A 162 5.18 -1.35 -25.24
N MET A 163 5.45 -0.57 -26.30
CA MET A 163 4.53 -0.39 -27.43
C MET A 163 4.18 -1.72 -28.09
N ASN A 164 5.19 -2.53 -28.41
CA ASN A 164 5.02 -3.78 -29.15
C ASN A 164 4.90 -5.02 -28.25
N VAL A 165 4.80 -4.86 -26.93
CA VAL A 165 4.67 -5.98 -25.98
C VAL A 165 3.23 -6.52 -25.92
N GLY A 166 2.25 -5.69 -26.32
CA GLY A 166 0.83 -6.01 -26.25
C GLY A 166 0.30 -6.10 -24.81
N PRO A 167 -1.01 -6.37 -24.62
CA PRO A 167 -1.65 -6.48 -23.30
C PRO A 167 -1.36 -7.81 -22.58
N THR A 168 -0.09 -8.22 -22.55
CA THR A 168 0.40 -9.50 -22.06
C THR A 168 0.81 -9.45 -20.58
N GLN A 169 1.10 -10.60 -19.98
CA GLN A 169 1.71 -10.67 -18.65
C GLN A 169 3.08 -9.98 -18.61
N THR A 170 3.87 -10.09 -19.69
CA THR A 170 5.16 -9.40 -19.80
C THR A 170 5.01 -7.88 -19.66
N ARG A 171 3.96 -7.28 -20.22
CA ARG A 171 3.71 -5.85 -20.01
C ARG A 171 3.43 -5.52 -18.55
N GLU A 172 2.63 -6.34 -17.88
CA GLU A 172 2.30 -6.17 -16.46
C GLU A 172 3.55 -6.29 -15.56
N ASP A 173 4.44 -7.23 -15.87
CA ASP A 173 5.70 -7.41 -15.16
C ASP A 173 6.65 -6.22 -15.37
N LEU A 174 6.73 -5.69 -16.60
CA LEU A 174 7.49 -4.48 -16.92
C LEU A 174 6.92 -3.24 -16.19
N ILE A 175 5.60 -3.09 -16.13
CA ILE A 175 4.93 -2.04 -15.37
C ILE A 175 5.27 -2.15 -13.88
N PHE A 176 5.13 -3.35 -13.31
CA PHE A 176 5.43 -3.58 -11.89
C PHE A 176 6.90 -3.28 -11.57
N ALA A 177 7.84 -3.69 -12.43
CA ALA A 177 9.26 -3.41 -12.27
C ALA A 177 9.56 -1.90 -12.20
N GLN A 178 8.82 -1.05 -12.93
CA GLN A 178 8.99 0.40 -12.83
C GLN A 178 8.53 0.96 -11.48
N PHE A 179 7.42 0.47 -10.94
CA PHE A 179 6.97 0.87 -9.60
C PHE A 179 7.92 0.36 -8.51
N GLN A 180 8.46 -0.85 -8.67
CA GLN A 180 9.48 -1.41 -7.80
C GLN A 180 10.78 -0.57 -7.83
N ALA A 181 11.21 -0.15 -9.02
CA ALA A 181 12.34 0.76 -9.22
C ALA A 181 12.04 2.22 -8.82
N GLY A 182 10.79 2.52 -8.46
CA GLY A 182 10.39 3.82 -7.98
C GLY A 182 10.27 4.93 -9.01
N ASN A 183 10.04 4.55 -10.27
CA ASN A 183 9.86 5.48 -11.38
C ASN A 183 8.46 6.12 -11.38
N ILE A 184 8.09 6.78 -10.29
CA ILE A 184 6.90 7.61 -10.15
C ILE A 184 7.29 9.10 -10.05
N PRO A 185 6.47 10.03 -10.58
CA PRO A 185 6.66 11.46 -10.38
C PRO A 185 6.72 11.87 -8.90
N ASP A 186 7.40 12.97 -8.58
CA ASP A 186 7.59 13.43 -7.20
C ASP A 186 6.30 14.04 -6.67
N PHE A 187 5.53 14.71 -7.53
CA PHE A 187 4.24 15.25 -7.13
C PHE A 187 3.33 14.16 -6.57
N MET A 188 3.43 12.92 -7.07
CA MET A 188 2.65 11.78 -6.59
C MET A 188 3.03 11.35 -5.16
N ARG A 189 4.22 11.69 -4.67
CA ARG A 189 4.72 11.23 -3.36
C ARG A 189 4.10 11.99 -2.19
N ASN A 190 3.48 13.13 -2.48
CA ASN A 190 2.78 13.97 -1.51
C ASN A 190 1.33 13.53 -1.39
N ALA A 191 1.03 12.72 -0.37
CA ALA A 191 -0.31 12.20 -0.17
C ALA A 191 -1.29 13.31 0.26
N ILE A 192 -2.49 13.31 -0.32
CA ILE A 192 -3.53 14.30 -0.03
C ILE A 192 -4.49 13.74 1.03
N PRO A 193 -4.72 14.45 2.16
CA PRO A 193 -5.69 14.02 3.16
C PRO A 193 -7.12 14.20 2.66
N ILE A 194 -7.95 13.18 2.89
CA ILE A 194 -9.40 13.22 2.74
C ILE A 194 -10.02 13.09 4.13
N THR A 195 -10.80 14.08 4.51
CA THR A 195 -11.53 14.07 5.79
C THR A 195 -12.97 13.67 5.56
N VAL A 196 -13.43 12.66 6.31
CA VAL A 196 -14.78 12.12 6.27
C VAL A 196 -15.36 12.16 7.67
N THR A 197 -16.54 12.76 7.83
CA THR A 197 -17.25 12.80 9.11
C THR A 197 -18.59 12.08 8.98
N ALA A 198 -18.91 11.20 9.94
CA ALA A 198 -20.23 10.60 10.09
C ALA A 198 -20.59 10.49 11.58
N GLY A 199 -21.68 11.14 11.99
CA GLY A 199 -22.03 11.26 13.40
C GLY A 199 -20.90 11.95 14.18
N ASN A 200 -20.40 11.28 15.22
CA ASN A 200 -19.31 11.79 16.06
C ASN A 200 -17.91 11.34 15.59
N ASP A 201 -17.83 10.50 14.56
CA ASP A 201 -16.56 9.96 14.08
C ASP A 201 -16.04 10.78 12.89
N THR A 202 -14.77 11.17 12.98
CA THR A 202 -14.02 11.82 11.90
C THR A 202 -12.85 10.95 11.50
N LEU A 203 -12.88 10.45 10.26
CA LEU A 203 -11.82 9.68 9.65
C LEU A 203 -11.01 10.55 8.69
N ILE A 204 -9.68 10.48 8.77
CA ILE A 204 -8.77 11.06 7.78
C ILE A 204 -7.98 9.93 7.14
N TYR A 205 -8.09 9.78 5.82
CA TYR A 205 -7.25 8.89 5.03
C TYR A 205 -6.44 9.70 4.01
N TRP A 206 -5.35 9.13 3.50
CA TRP A 206 -4.49 9.81 2.54
C TRP A 206 -4.49 9.09 1.20
N VAL A 207 -4.60 9.85 0.12
CA VAL A 207 -4.67 9.33 -1.25
C VAL A 207 -3.55 9.93 -2.11
N LEU A 208 -3.07 9.17 -3.10
CA LEU A 208 -2.22 9.76 -4.13
C LEU A 208 -2.97 10.87 -4.89
N PRO A 209 -2.29 11.97 -5.28
CA PRO A 209 -2.91 13.08 -6.01
C PRO A 209 -3.62 12.67 -7.30
N ASP A 210 -3.09 11.67 -8.01
CA ASP A 210 -3.64 11.13 -9.26
C ASP A 210 -3.73 9.59 -9.20
N VAL A 211 -4.20 8.98 -10.27
CA VAL A 211 -4.00 7.56 -10.55
C VAL A 211 -2.52 7.29 -10.87
N LEU A 212 -2.05 6.06 -10.61
CA LEU A 212 -0.67 5.67 -10.83
C LEU A 212 -0.17 6.00 -12.23
N CYS A 213 1.03 6.55 -12.27
CA CYS A 213 1.73 6.92 -13.48
C CYS A 213 3.23 6.64 -13.33
N ILE A 214 3.87 6.30 -14.44
CA ILE A 214 5.31 6.08 -14.51
C ILE A 214 5.97 7.29 -15.18
N GLY A 215 7.09 7.74 -14.62
CA GLY A 215 7.93 8.77 -15.23
C GLY A 215 8.35 9.88 -14.27
N THR A 216 8.42 11.07 -14.84
CA THR A 216 9.00 12.31 -14.31
C THR A 216 7.90 13.34 -14.09
N ASP A 217 8.11 14.39 -13.28
CA ASP A 217 7.09 15.44 -13.10
C ASP A 217 6.74 16.17 -14.40
N LYS A 218 7.65 16.17 -15.38
CA LYS A 218 7.47 16.83 -16.69
C LYS A 218 6.97 15.88 -17.78
N ASP A 219 7.22 14.59 -17.62
CA ASP A 219 6.86 13.56 -18.60
C ASP A 219 6.51 12.26 -17.89
N TYR A 220 5.21 12.01 -17.78
CA TYR A 220 4.66 10.84 -17.13
C TYR A 220 3.50 10.24 -17.94
N LEU A 221 3.38 8.92 -17.81
CA LEU A 221 2.35 8.11 -18.43
C LEU A 221 1.45 7.53 -17.35
N ARG A 222 0.17 7.91 -17.30
CA ARG A 222 -0.82 7.22 -16.47
C ARG A 222 -0.96 5.79 -16.95
N THR A 223 -0.74 4.83 -16.07
CA THR A 223 -0.51 3.43 -16.43
C THR A 223 -1.65 2.54 -15.91
N PRO A 224 -2.72 2.36 -16.69
CA PRO A 224 -3.65 1.24 -16.55
C PRO A 224 -2.93 -0.10 -16.42
N MET A 225 -3.41 -0.93 -15.50
CA MET A 225 -2.94 -2.31 -15.32
C MET A 225 -4.11 -3.15 -14.80
N ASN A 226 -3.95 -4.48 -14.76
CA ASN A 226 -4.96 -5.35 -14.19
C ASN A 226 -4.97 -5.27 -12.65
N PRO A 227 -6.07 -5.65 -11.97
CA PRO A 227 -6.16 -5.56 -10.51
C PRO A 227 -5.12 -6.40 -9.76
N LEU A 228 -4.61 -7.50 -10.31
CA LEU A 228 -3.58 -8.32 -9.68
C LEU A 228 -2.25 -7.56 -9.60
N THR A 229 -1.85 -6.92 -10.70
CA THR A 229 -0.67 -6.04 -10.75
C THR A 229 -0.87 -4.84 -9.82
N ALA A 230 -2.05 -4.22 -9.86
CA ALA A 230 -2.37 -3.09 -9.01
C ALA A 230 -2.29 -3.43 -7.51
N LYS A 231 -2.74 -4.63 -7.10
CA LYS A 231 -2.62 -5.13 -5.74
C LYS A 231 -1.16 -5.31 -5.32
N LYS A 232 -0.31 -5.85 -6.20
CA LYS A 232 1.15 -5.96 -5.93
C LYS A 232 1.77 -4.57 -5.70
N VAL A 233 1.42 -3.58 -6.52
CA VAL A 233 1.91 -2.19 -6.33
C VAL A 233 1.36 -1.58 -5.04
N ALA A 234 0.08 -1.81 -4.72
CA ALA A 234 -0.52 -1.36 -3.47
C ALA A 234 0.23 -1.95 -2.26
N ASP A 235 0.53 -3.25 -2.27
CA ASP A 235 1.29 -3.90 -1.20
C ASP A 235 2.71 -3.32 -1.07
N LEU A 236 3.40 -3.13 -2.20
CA LEU A 236 4.73 -2.52 -2.26
C LEU A 236 4.76 -1.14 -1.57
N TYR A 237 3.72 -0.33 -1.77
CA TYR A 237 3.60 1.02 -1.22
C TYR A 237 2.82 1.10 0.10
N SER A 238 2.53 -0.04 0.74
CA SER A 238 1.71 -0.11 1.97
C SER A 238 0.39 0.65 1.83
N ALA A 239 -0.29 0.41 0.71
CA ALA A 239 -1.54 1.03 0.29
C ALA A 239 -2.63 -0.01 0.04
N ILE A 240 -3.82 0.48 -0.30
CA ILE A 240 -4.98 -0.31 -0.73
C ILE A 240 -5.64 0.37 -1.93
N LEU A 241 -6.35 -0.42 -2.74
CA LEU A 241 -7.27 0.11 -3.75
C LEU A 241 -8.53 0.67 -3.05
N PRO A 242 -9.17 1.72 -3.59
CA PRO A 242 -10.35 2.32 -2.99
C PRO A 242 -11.55 1.37 -3.00
N THR A 243 -12.50 1.59 -2.09
CA THR A 243 -13.88 1.13 -2.27
C THR A 243 -14.60 2.07 -3.24
N ARG A 244 -15.81 1.71 -3.65
CA ARG A 244 -16.71 2.62 -4.37
C ARG A 244 -16.92 3.95 -3.62
N LYS A 245 -17.15 3.87 -2.29
CA LYS A 245 -17.37 5.05 -1.45
C LYS A 245 -16.15 5.97 -1.42
N MET A 246 -14.95 5.41 -1.27
CA MET A 246 -13.71 6.18 -1.27
C MET A 246 -13.44 6.82 -2.64
N ALA A 247 -13.72 6.13 -3.75
CA ALA A 247 -13.60 6.71 -5.08
C ALA A 247 -14.49 7.95 -5.24
N HIS A 248 -15.74 7.89 -4.73
CA HIS A 248 -16.64 9.04 -4.71
C HIS A 248 -16.15 10.16 -3.78
N GLN A 249 -15.70 9.84 -2.56
CA GLN A 249 -15.15 10.82 -1.61
C GLN A 249 -13.93 11.56 -2.17
N VAL A 250 -13.04 10.83 -2.86
CA VAL A 250 -11.89 11.43 -3.57
C VAL A 250 -12.37 12.37 -4.67
N TRP A 251 -13.35 11.95 -5.48
CA TRP A 251 -13.92 12.84 -6.49
C TRP A 251 -14.51 14.10 -5.86
N GLN A 252 -15.28 13.99 -4.77
CA GLN A 252 -15.86 15.15 -4.08
C GLN A 252 -14.76 16.12 -3.62
N ALA A 253 -13.69 15.60 -3.01
CA ALA A 253 -12.57 16.40 -2.51
C ALA A 253 -11.61 16.92 -3.59
N ALA A 254 -11.59 16.33 -4.79
CA ALA A 254 -10.68 16.72 -5.86
C ALA A 254 -10.86 18.20 -6.25
N THR A 255 -9.78 18.98 -6.21
CA THR A 255 -9.77 20.39 -6.67
C THR A 255 -9.81 20.45 -8.20
N ILE A 256 -9.27 19.43 -8.87
CA ILE A 256 -9.35 19.27 -10.32
C ILE A 256 -10.33 18.15 -10.66
N LYS A 257 -11.51 18.52 -11.17
CA LYS A 257 -12.49 17.58 -11.72
C LYS A 257 -12.50 17.71 -13.24
N LEU A 258 -11.95 16.73 -13.95
CA LEU A 258 -11.95 16.71 -15.41
C LEU A 258 -13.25 16.09 -15.93
N ASN A 259 -13.74 16.60 -17.06
CA ASN A 259 -14.80 15.92 -17.80
C ASN A 259 -14.27 14.57 -18.33
N PRO A 260 -15.01 13.45 -18.17
CA PRO A 260 -14.69 12.19 -18.82
C PRO A 260 -14.47 12.36 -20.32
N ASN A 261 -13.42 11.74 -20.86
CA ASN A 261 -13.08 11.84 -22.28
C ASN A 261 -12.69 10.47 -22.90
N PRO A 262 -13.65 9.53 -23.00
CA PRO A 262 -13.48 8.21 -23.63
C PRO A 262 -12.67 8.25 -24.93
N ASN A 263 -11.89 7.22 -25.24
CA ASN A 263 -11.26 7.09 -26.57
C ASN A 263 -12.28 6.83 -27.69
N GLY A 264 -13.44 6.28 -27.36
CA GLY A 264 -14.46 5.89 -28.34
C GLY A 264 -14.16 4.59 -29.07
N ALA A 265 -14.91 4.35 -30.15
CA ALA A 265 -14.82 3.16 -31.00
C ALA A 265 -13.44 3.03 -31.71
N PRO A 266 -13.03 1.82 -32.14
CA PRO A 266 -13.73 0.54 -31.93
C PRO A 266 -13.71 0.06 -30.48
N TYR A 267 -14.72 -0.69 -30.06
CA TYR A 267 -14.80 -1.26 -28.70
C TYR A 267 -14.40 -2.75 -28.74
N ASP A 268 -13.14 -2.99 -29.09
CA ASP A 268 -12.55 -4.32 -29.30
C ASP A 268 -11.31 -4.53 -28.42
N ALA A 269 -10.53 -5.59 -28.70
CA ALA A 269 -9.32 -5.92 -27.94
C ALA A 269 -8.26 -4.79 -27.94
N THR A 270 -8.31 -3.85 -28.92
CA THR A 270 -7.40 -2.69 -28.94
C THR A 270 -7.62 -1.76 -27.76
N MET A 271 -8.76 -1.85 -27.06
CA MET A 271 -9.02 -1.14 -25.80
C MET A 271 -7.93 -1.35 -24.75
N MET A 272 -7.24 -2.49 -24.77
CA MET A 272 -6.15 -2.80 -23.84
C MET A 272 -4.76 -2.46 -24.39
N SER A 273 -4.64 -1.90 -25.60
CA SER A 273 -3.35 -1.66 -26.25
C SER A 273 -2.56 -0.51 -25.61
N THR A 274 -1.23 -0.53 -25.78
CA THR A 274 -0.34 0.52 -25.29
C THR A 274 -0.61 1.85 -26.02
N GLU A 275 -0.94 1.80 -27.31
CA GLU A 275 -1.30 2.96 -28.12
C GLU A 275 -2.51 3.70 -27.53
N ARG A 276 -3.57 2.97 -27.16
CA ARG A 276 -4.76 3.58 -26.55
C ARG A 276 -4.49 4.14 -25.16
N MET A 277 -3.63 3.49 -24.39
CA MET A 277 -3.16 4.02 -23.11
C MET A 277 -2.44 5.36 -23.31
N ILE A 278 -1.46 5.43 -24.22
CA ILE A 278 -0.69 6.66 -24.52
C ILE A 278 -1.61 7.75 -25.06
N PHE A 279 -2.49 7.41 -26.01
CA PHE A 279 -3.44 8.37 -26.58
C PHE A 279 -4.34 8.97 -25.50
N HIS A 280 -4.90 8.15 -24.61
CA HIS A 280 -5.74 8.67 -23.53
C HIS A 280 -4.94 9.47 -22.49
N ASN A 281 -3.67 9.12 -22.23
CA ASN A 281 -2.79 9.93 -21.39
C ASN A 281 -2.63 11.33 -21.99
N ASN A 282 -2.34 11.43 -23.29
CA ASN A 282 -2.17 12.71 -23.97
C ASN A 282 -3.43 13.57 -23.93
N LYS A 283 -4.62 12.97 -24.07
CA LYS A 283 -5.90 13.68 -23.89
C LYS A 283 -6.04 14.28 -22.49
N ILE A 284 -5.62 13.55 -21.46
CA ILE A 284 -5.64 14.05 -20.08
C ILE A 284 -4.60 15.16 -19.89
N GLN A 285 -3.38 14.99 -20.41
CA GLN A 285 -2.34 16.03 -20.32
C GLN A 285 -2.78 17.33 -20.98
N ALA A 286 -3.41 17.27 -22.15
CA ALA A 286 -3.97 18.45 -22.81
C ALA A 286 -5.04 19.15 -21.96
N ALA A 287 -5.91 18.37 -21.30
CA ALA A 287 -6.94 18.89 -20.39
C ALA A 287 -6.38 19.48 -19.08
N LEU A 288 -5.11 19.23 -18.76
CA LEU A 288 -4.40 19.75 -17.58
C LEU A 288 -3.58 21.00 -17.85
N THR A 289 -3.63 21.54 -19.06
CA THR A 289 -2.97 22.81 -19.39
C THR A 289 -3.37 23.89 -18.37
N ASN A 290 -2.38 24.57 -17.79
CA ASN A 290 -2.53 25.58 -16.73
C ASN A 290 -3.06 25.07 -15.38
N LYS A 291 -2.99 23.76 -15.12
CA LYS A 291 -3.28 23.18 -13.79
C LYS A 291 -1.98 22.93 -13.03
N ILE A 292 -2.06 22.96 -11.70
CA ILE A 292 -0.90 22.77 -10.82
C ILE A 292 -0.68 21.25 -10.62
N PRO A 293 0.50 20.71 -10.99
CA PRO A 293 0.83 19.31 -10.69
C PRO A 293 0.80 19.03 -9.19
N GLY A 294 0.28 17.86 -8.79
CA GLY A 294 0.18 17.46 -7.37
C GLY A 294 -1.11 17.88 -6.67
N GLU A 295 -1.97 18.68 -7.30
CA GLU A 295 -3.35 18.84 -6.83
C GLU A 295 -4.16 17.55 -7.05
N LEU A 296 -5.13 17.30 -6.16
CA LEU A 296 -5.97 16.12 -6.23
C LEU A 296 -6.88 16.18 -7.47
N ILE A 297 -6.72 15.19 -8.35
CA ILE A 297 -7.44 15.10 -9.63
C ILE A 297 -8.35 13.86 -9.69
N SER A 298 -9.55 14.04 -10.25
CA SER A 298 -10.51 12.97 -10.52
C SER A 298 -11.37 13.25 -11.77
N GLY A 299 -12.15 12.24 -12.19
CA GLY A 299 -13.11 12.29 -13.30
C GLY A 299 -12.59 11.71 -14.63
N HIS A 300 -11.27 11.70 -14.83
CA HIS A 300 -10.61 11.30 -16.08
C HIS A 300 -10.49 9.78 -16.30
N LYS A 301 -10.65 8.95 -15.28
CA LYS A 301 -10.53 7.47 -15.35
C LYS A 301 -11.66 6.77 -14.60
N LYS A 302 -11.80 5.47 -14.80
CA LYS A 302 -12.61 4.57 -13.98
C LYS A 302 -11.70 3.96 -12.92
N ASP A 303 -11.94 4.25 -11.66
CA ASP A 303 -11.14 3.67 -10.58
C ASP A 303 -11.39 2.15 -10.51
N VAL A 304 -10.30 1.38 -10.45
CA VAL A 304 -10.35 -0.04 -10.04
C VAL A 304 -10.49 -0.07 -8.52
N VAL A 305 -11.52 -0.76 -8.04
CA VAL A 305 -11.93 -0.73 -6.62
C VAL A 305 -11.97 -2.12 -6.00
N ILE A 306 -11.86 -2.20 -4.68
CA ILE A 306 -12.32 -3.36 -3.92
C ILE A 306 -13.82 -3.26 -3.67
N SER A 307 -14.51 -4.40 -3.69
CA SER A 307 -15.96 -4.48 -3.50
C SER A 307 -16.36 -5.82 -2.88
N VAL A 308 -17.41 -5.83 -2.08
CA VAL A 308 -18.01 -7.06 -1.52
C VAL A 308 -18.46 -8.00 -2.63
N GLY A 309 -18.89 -7.47 -3.78
CA GLY A 309 -19.26 -8.27 -4.95
C GLY A 309 -18.18 -9.24 -5.41
N LEU A 310 -16.90 -8.90 -5.22
CA LEU A 310 -15.76 -9.76 -5.57
C LEU A 310 -15.62 -10.98 -4.67
N LEU A 311 -16.23 -11.02 -3.48
CA LEU A 311 -16.31 -12.26 -2.68
C LEU A 311 -17.11 -13.34 -3.43
N THR A 312 -18.09 -12.92 -4.23
CA THR A 312 -18.90 -13.84 -5.06
C THR A 312 -18.33 -14.02 -6.46
N LYS A 313 -17.50 -13.07 -6.92
CA LYS A 313 -16.85 -13.07 -8.24
C LYS A 313 -15.34 -12.82 -8.11
N PRO A 314 -14.59 -13.73 -7.47
CA PRO A 314 -13.16 -13.51 -7.17
C PRO A 314 -12.28 -13.46 -8.41
N GLN A 315 -12.79 -13.90 -9.56
CA GLN A 315 -12.07 -13.90 -10.84
C GLN A 315 -12.33 -12.64 -11.68
N ASN A 316 -13.02 -11.64 -11.13
CA ASN A 316 -13.41 -10.43 -11.84
C ASN A 316 -12.68 -9.18 -11.35
N VAL A 317 -12.75 -8.11 -12.15
CA VAL A 317 -12.35 -6.75 -11.75
C VAL A 317 -13.59 -5.92 -11.40
N ALA A 318 -13.47 -5.08 -10.37
CA ALA A 318 -14.50 -4.10 -10.02
C ALA A 318 -14.04 -2.71 -10.42
N ILE A 319 -14.88 -2.01 -11.18
CA ILE A 319 -14.59 -0.67 -11.69
C ILE A 319 -15.76 0.28 -11.43
N VAL A 320 -15.46 1.54 -11.16
CA VAL A 320 -16.44 2.62 -11.02
C VAL A 320 -15.86 3.93 -11.52
N GLY A 321 -16.71 4.82 -12.02
CA GLY A 321 -16.34 6.21 -12.23
C GLY A 321 -16.54 6.65 -13.66
N TRP A 322 -15.56 7.40 -14.16
CA TRP A 322 -15.84 8.55 -15.04
C TRP A 322 -16.93 9.42 -14.42
N TRP A 323 -16.47 10.25 -13.49
CA TRP A 323 -17.30 11.22 -12.80
C TRP A 323 -17.23 12.55 -13.54
N TYR A 324 -18.37 13.05 -13.99
CA TYR A 324 -18.48 14.43 -14.44
C TYR A 324 -18.30 15.39 -13.26
N PRO A 325 -17.87 16.65 -13.50
CA PRO A 325 -17.86 17.69 -12.48
C PRO A 325 -19.23 17.93 -11.82
N SER A 326 -20.33 17.61 -12.51
CA SER A 326 -21.70 17.66 -11.99
C SER A 326 -22.05 16.56 -10.98
N GLY A 327 -21.22 15.52 -10.87
CA GLY A 327 -21.47 14.33 -10.03
C GLY A 327 -22.15 13.16 -10.74
N GLN A 328 -22.59 13.35 -11.98
CA GLN A 328 -23.05 12.24 -12.80
C GLN A 328 -21.89 11.29 -13.12
N MET A 329 -22.12 9.97 -13.05
CA MET A 329 -21.12 8.96 -13.42
C MET A 329 -21.50 8.22 -14.70
N ILE A 330 -20.51 7.87 -15.53
CA ILE A 330 -20.73 7.03 -16.73
C ILE A 330 -20.71 5.55 -16.37
N GLN A 331 -19.80 5.14 -15.47
CA GLN A 331 -19.63 3.76 -15.04
C GLN A 331 -20.08 3.60 -13.57
N PRO A 332 -21.32 3.14 -13.31
CA PRO A 332 -21.68 2.59 -12.01
C PRO A 332 -20.77 1.44 -11.62
N LEU A 333 -20.73 1.11 -10.33
CA LEU A 333 -19.95 -0.02 -9.82
C LEU A 333 -20.29 -1.29 -10.60
N ASN A 334 -19.29 -1.85 -11.27
CA ASN A 334 -19.41 -3.08 -12.03
C ASN A 334 -18.26 -4.01 -11.64
N TYR A 335 -18.61 -5.14 -11.04
CA TYR A 335 -17.69 -6.23 -10.64
C TYR A 335 -17.95 -7.53 -11.41
N ALA A 336 -18.73 -7.47 -12.49
CA ALA A 336 -19.32 -8.64 -13.12
C ALA A 336 -18.96 -8.81 -14.61
N SER A 337 -18.67 -7.73 -15.32
CA SER A 337 -18.54 -7.77 -16.80
C SER A 337 -17.17 -8.21 -17.30
N HIS A 338 -16.13 -8.07 -16.49
CA HIS A 338 -14.75 -8.33 -16.90
C HIS A 338 -14.02 -9.20 -15.91
N ASP A 339 -13.15 -10.08 -16.42
CA ASP A 339 -12.24 -10.87 -15.60
C ASP A 339 -11.13 -10.01 -14.98
N ARG A 340 -10.39 -10.59 -14.04
CA ARG A 340 -9.30 -9.95 -13.30
C ARG A 340 -8.03 -9.71 -14.12
N PHE A 341 -7.98 -10.11 -15.38
CA PHE A 341 -6.89 -9.79 -16.31
C PHE A 341 -7.24 -8.61 -17.24
N TYR A 342 -8.48 -8.16 -17.26
CA TYR A 342 -8.91 -6.99 -18.01
C TYR A 342 -8.21 -5.70 -17.52
N LYS A 343 -7.81 -4.85 -18.47
CA LYS A 343 -6.91 -3.71 -18.25
C LYS A 343 -6.95 -2.73 -19.42
N ASP A 344 -8.12 -2.14 -19.66
CA ASP A 344 -8.26 -1.18 -20.74
C ASP A 344 -7.62 0.18 -20.43
N TYR A 345 -7.50 1.02 -21.46
CA TYR A 345 -6.97 2.38 -21.31
C TYR A 345 -7.70 3.22 -20.25
N SER A 346 -8.93 2.87 -19.87
CA SER A 346 -9.80 3.67 -18.99
C SER A 346 -9.61 3.36 -17.50
N HIS A 347 -8.94 2.25 -17.15
CA HIS A 347 -8.60 1.94 -15.76
C HIS A 347 -7.75 3.05 -15.12
N GLY A 348 -8.14 3.42 -13.91
CA GLY A 348 -7.43 4.30 -13.00
C GLY A 348 -7.04 3.50 -11.77
N ILE A 349 -5.75 3.39 -11.49
CA ILE A 349 -5.27 2.75 -10.27
C ILE A 349 -4.98 3.84 -9.26
N ARG A 350 -5.88 4.04 -8.32
CA ARG A 350 -5.71 5.01 -7.24
C ARG A 350 -5.29 4.28 -5.97
N LEU A 351 -4.28 4.80 -5.28
CA LEU A 351 -3.81 4.20 -4.04
C LEU A 351 -4.17 5.06 -2.85
N ILE A 352 -4.70 4.40 -1.82
CA ILE A 352 -5.01 4.97 -0.52
C ILE A 352 -4.02 4.38 0.48
N ASN A 353 -3.41 5.23 1.30
CA ASN A 353 -2.51 4.78 2.36
C ASN A 353 -3.27 3.84 3.32
N ARG A 354 -2.64 2.74 3.72
CA ARG A 354 -3.24 1.82 4.71
C ARG A 354 -3.44 2.48 6.07
N MET A 355 -2.61 3.46 6.41
CA MET A 355 -2.73 4.16 7.67
C MET A 355 -3.74 5.30 7.54
N VAL A 356 -4.75 5.25 8.40
CA VAL A 356 -5.80 6.27 8.52
C VAL A 356 -5.89 6.71 9.98
N THR A 357 -6.48 7.87 10.23
CA THR A 357 -6.86 8.26 11.59
C THR A 357 -8.36 8.28 11.75
N ILE A 358 -8.86 7.91 12.92
CA ILE A 358 -10.25 8.10 13.34
C ILE A 358 -10.22 8.80 14.69
N ASN A 359 -10.82 9.98 14.78
CA ASN A 359 -10.82 10.82 15.99
C ASN A 359 -9.40 11.04 16.56
N GLY A 360 -8.43 11.23 15.66
CA GLY A 360 -7.02 11.42 16.00
C GLY A 360 -6.25 10.15 16.38
N GLN A 361 -6.88 8.98 16.39
CA GLN A 361 -6.21 7.69 16.65
C GLN A 361 -5.89 6.96 15.35
N TRP A 362 -4.71 6.34 15.25
CA TRP A 362 -4.26 5.63 14.06
C TRP A 362 -4.88 4.23 13.95
N TYR A 363 -5.27 3.85 12.72
CA TYR A 363 -5.79 2.54 12.37
C TYR A 363 -5.18 2.04 11.05
N ASP A 364 -5.12 0.71 10.89
CA ASP A 364 -4.98 0.09 9.57
C ASP A 364 -6.35 0.04 8.89
N ILE A 365 -6.44 0.49 7.64
CA ILE A 365 -7.66 0.55 6.86
C ILE A 365 -8.30 -0.83 6.66
N TYR A 366 -7.52 -1.92 6.66
CA TYR A 366 -8.08 -3.27 6.64
C TYR A 366 -8.88 -3.59 7.90
N ASP A 367 -8.47 -3.09 9.05
CA ASP A 367 -9.21 -3.24 10.31
C ASP A 367 -10.46 -2.35 10.29
N VAL A 368 -10.34 -1.13 9.75
CA VAL A 368 -11.48 -0.22 9.57
C VAL A 368 -12.55 -0.84 8.68
N LEU A 369 -12.17 -1.45 7.56
CA LEU A 369 -13.11 -2.13 6.65
C LEU A 369 -13.76 -3.37 7.27
N GLN A 370 -13.13 -4.02 8.25
CA GLN A 370 -13.72 -5.14 9.00
C GLN A 370 -14.54 -4.68 10.21
N HIS A 371 -14.37 -3.43 10.65
CA HIS A 371 -15.03 -2.91 11.83
C HIS A 371 -16.49 -2.56 11.55
N LYS A 372 -17.43 -3.16 12.29
CA LYS A 372 -18.89 -3.01 12.07
C LYS A 372 -19.36 -1.55 12.03
N THR A 373 -18.82 -0.69 12.89
CA THR A 373 -19.14 0.75 12.93
C THR A 373 -18.35 1.56 11.89
N PHE A 374 -17.01 1.54 11.96
CA PHE A 374 -16.16 2.40 11.14
C PHE A 374 -16.12 2.06 9.65
N ALA A 375 -16.44 0.82 9.25
CA ALA A 375 -16.49 0.48 7.82
C ALA A 375 -17.44 1.40 7.06
N SER A 376 -18.55 1.83 7.69
CA SER A 376 -19.51 2.75 7.08
C SER A 376 -18.92 4.11 6.70
N LEU A 377 -17.78 4.54 7.27
CA LEU A 377 -17.10 5.78 6.89
C LEU A 377 -16.54 5.69 5.46
N ILE A 378 -16.09 4.51 5.05
CA ILE A 378 -15.33 4.28 3.82
C ILE A 378 -15.88 3.15 2.94
N SER A 379 -16.98 2.53 3.30
CA SER A 379 -17.66 1.49 2.52
C SER A 379 -19.17 1.70 2.58
N ASP A 380 -19.82 1.64 1.44
CA ASP A 380 -21.29 1.60 1.32
C ASP A 380 -21.82 0.17 1.11
N GLU A 381 -20.92 -0.82 1.09
CA GLU A 381 -21.24 -2.25 1.03
C GLU A 381 -21.15 -2.91 2.42
N GLY A 382 -20.99 -2.11 3.49
CA GLY A 382 -20.81 -2.59 4.86
C GLY A 382 -19.37 -3.02 5.17
N SER A 383 -19.21 -3.77 6.26
CA SER A 383 -17.91 -4.29 6.71
C SER A 383 -17.56 -5.59 6.00
N PHE A 384 -16.31 -5.74 5.54
CA PHE A 384 -15.82 -6.95 4.89
C PHE A 384 -14.31 -7.09 5.01
N ASN A 385 -13.81 -8.31 4.81
CA ASN A 385 -12.39 -8.59 4.81
C ASN A 385 -11.77 -8.29 3.44
N ALA A 386 -11.24 -7.07 3.27
CA ALA A 386 -10.61 -6.64 2.03
C ALA A 386 -9.28 -7.36 1.70
N THR A 387 -8.67 -8.10 2.65
CA THR A 387 -7.44 -8.88 2.36
C THR A 387 -7.69 -10.05 1.40
N GLN A 388 -8.94 -10.43 1.19
CA GLN A 388 -9.35 -11.49 0.27
C GLN A 388 -9.52 -10.99 -1.18
N MET A 389 -9.30 -9.69 -1.42
CA MET A 389 -9.49 -9.08 -2.73
C MET A 389 -8.23 -9.22 -3.58
N TYR A 390 -8.41 -9.68 -4.82
CA TYR A 390 -7.35 -9.77 -5.83
C TYR A 390 -6.15 -10.64 -5.38
N THR A 391 -6.47 -11.77 -4.74
CA THR A 391 -5.51 -12.79 -4.30
C THR A 391 -5.08 -13.74 -5.40
#